data_AF-A0A6M4ME94-F1
#
_entry.id   AF-A0A6M4ME94-F1
#
_cell.length_a   1.000
_cell.length_b   1.000
_cell.length_c   1.000
_cell.angle_alpha   90.00
_cell.angle_beta   90.00
_cell.angle_gamma   90.00
#
_symmetry.space_group_name_H-M   'P 1'
#
loop_
_entity.id
_entity.type
_entity.pdbx_description
1 polymer ?
#
loop_
_entity_poly.entity_id
_entity_poly.type
_entity_poly.pdbx_seq_one_letter_code
_entity_poly.pdbx_strand_id
1 'polypeptide(L)'
;MPITNLTTIFADGVVNIFWDLQNFPPIQGIQFYRNTANQLSGRGRLSPRVSNSDSFSDATVQSNNTYWFMFKITLEDGSTLNTEPEGEICIP
;
A
#
# COMPACT_ATOMS: atom_id res chain seq x y z
N MET A 1 -3.60 -18.58 1.43
CA MET A 1 -4.37 -17.34 1.18
C MET A 1 -3.39 -16.26 0.77
N PRO A 2 -3.78 -15.32 -0.10
CA PRO A 2 -2.93 -14.19 -0.46
C PRO A 2 -2.53 -13.37 0.77
N ILE A 3 -1.27 -12.92 0.84
CA ILE A 3 -0.73 -12.07 1.91
C ILE A 3 0.18 -11.00 1.32
N THR A 4 0.21 -9.81 1.92
CA THR A 4 0.97 -8.66 1.43
C THR A 4 2.34 -8.52 2.09
N ASN A 5 2.50 -9.06 3.30
CA ASN A 5 3.66 -8.85 4.17
C ASN A 5 4.02 -7.36 4.32
N LEU A 6 3.02 -6.47 4.29
CA LEU A 6 3.25 -5.03 4.34
C LEU A 6 3.71 -4.59 5.73
N THR A 7 4.76 -3.78 5.77
CA THR A 7 5.29 -3.16 6.99
C THR A 7 5.60 -1.69 6.76
N THR A 8 5.44 -0.87 7.80
CA THR A 8 5.64 0.58 7.75
C THR A 8 6.59 1.02 8.87
N ILE A 9 7.50 1.94 8.54
CA ILE A 9 8.47 2.52 9.48
C ILE A 9 8.50 4.02 9.26
N PHE A 10 8.32 4.81 10.32
CA PHE A 10 8.49 6.26 10.26
C PHE A 10 9.86 6.65 10.82
N ALA A 11 10.68 7.31 10.00
CA ALA A 11 11.97 7.84 10.38
C ALA A 11 12.29 9.10 9.58
N ASP A 12 12.88 10.10 10.21
CA ASP A 12 13.36 11.34 9.58
C ASP A 12 12.30 12.06 8.70
N GLY A 13 11.04 12.06 9.13
CA GLY A 13 9.94 12.71 8.41
C GLY A 13 9.42 11.91 7.20
N VAL A 14 9.84 10.67 7.03
CA VAL A 14 9.46 9.81 5.91
C VAL A 14 8.85 8.51 6.43
N VAL A 15 7.74 8.09 5.83
CA VAL A 15 7.25 6.72 6.02
C VAL A 15 7.87 5.83 4.96
N ASN A 16 8.64 4.84 5.38
CA ASN A 16 9.15 3.78 4.53
C ASN A 16 8.20 2.58 4.61
N ILE A 17 7.72 2.13 3.45
CA ILE A 17 6.81 1.00 3.31
C ILE A 17 7.51 -0.10 2.56
N PHE A 18 7.41 -1.34 3.06
CA PHE A 18 7.95 -2.54 2.42
C PHE A 18 6.85 -3.57 2.29
N TRP A 19 6.88 -4.37 1.23
CA TRP A 19 5.93 -5.46 1.05
C TRP A 19 6.54 -6.61 0.25
N ASP A 20 5.87 -7.76 0.33
CA ASP A 20 6.12 -8.93 -0.48
C ASP A 20 4.80 -9.67 -0.70
N LEU A 21 4.19 -9.44 -1.87
CA LEU A 21 2.91 -10.02 -2.26
C LEU A 21 3.09 -11.51 -2.58
N GLN A 22 2.60 -12.37 -1.69
CA GLN A 22 2.70 -13.81 -1.82
C GLN A 22 1.33 -14.47 -1.97
N ASN A 23 1.31 -15.59 -2.69
CA ASN A 23 0.13 -16.44 -2.88
C ASN A 23 -1.07 -15.75 -3.55
N PHE A 24 -0.83 -14.68 -4.30
CA PHE A 24 -1.82 -14.12 -5.23
C PHE A 24 -1.86 -14.95 -6.53
N PRO A 25 -2.99 -14.99 -7.25
CA PRO A 25 -3.02 -15.44 -8.63
C PRO A 25 -2.06 -14.62 -9.51
N PRO A 26 -1.75 -15.06 -10.74
CA PRO A 26 -0.87 -14.34 -11.66
C PRO A 26 -1.24 -12.86 -11.79
N ILE A 27 -0.29 -11.98 -11.42
CA ILE A 27 -0.48 -10.54 -11.35
C ILE A 27 0.00 -9.89 -12.65
N GLN A 28 -0.86 -9.09 -13.27
CA GLN A 28 -0.52 -8.26 -14.42
C GLN A 28 -0.03 -6.86 -14.01
N GLY A 29 -0.57 -6.30 -12.92
CA GLY A 29 -0.19 -4.98 -12.46
C GLY A 29 -0.62 -4.66 -11.03
N ILE A 30 0.14 -3.79 -10.38
CA ILE A 30 -0.07 -3.41 -8.99
C ILE A 30 -0.03 -1.89 -8.90
N GLN A 31 -1.07 -1.31 -8.31
CA GLN A 31 -1.13 0.10 -7.96
C GLN A 31 -1.10 0.24 -6.45
N PHE A 32 -0.33 1.20 -5.94
CA PHE A 32 -0.15 1.42 -4.51
C PHE A 32 -0.86 2.70 -4.05
N TYR A 33 -1.60 2.60 -2.95
CA TYR A 33 -2.48 3.65 -2.43
C TYR A 33 -2.26 3.89 -0.95
N ARG A 34 -2.65 5.08 -0.51
CA ARG A 34 -2.67 5.53 0.88
C ARG A 34 -4.02 6.16 1.22
N ASN A 35 -4.45 6.04 2.48
CA ASN A 35 -5.64 6.72 2.99
C ASN A 35 -5.39 7.30 4.38
N THR A 36 -6.11 8.35 4.77
CA THR A 36 -6.12 8.93 6.12
C THR A 36 -7.26 8.39 6.99
N ALA A 37 -7.93 7.35 6.50
CA ALA A 37 -8.98 6.61 7.19
C ALA A 37 -8.81 5.12 6.94
N ASN A 38 -9.17 4.29 7.92
CA ASN A 38 -9.16 2.84 7.82
C ASN A 38 -10.33 2.33 6.95
N GLN A 39 -10.33 2.69 5.66
CA GLN A 39 -11.34 2.29 4.69
C GLN A 39 -10.80 2.36 3.27
N LEU A 40 -11.50 1.71 2.34
CA LEU A 40 -11.11 1.64 0.93
C LEU A 40 -11.42 2.93 0.15
N SER A 41 -12.50 3.65 0.49
CA SER A 41 -12.97 4.84 -0.21
C SER A 41 -12.17 6.09 0.15
N GLY A 42 -11.96 6.99 -0.81
CA GLY A 42 -11.23 8.24 -0.61
C GLY A 42 -9.70 8.13 -0.65
N ARG A 43 -9.15 6.91 -0.80
CA ARG A 43 -7.70 6.68 -0.90
C ARG A 43 -7.06 7.41 -2.10
N GLY A 44 -5.87 7.98 -1.88
CA GLY A 44 -5.04 8.58 -2.91
C GLY A 44 -4.05 7.57 -3.48
N ARG A 45 -3.75 7.66 -4.78
CA ARG A 45 -2.74 6.80 -5.42
C ARG A 45 -1.35 7.36 -5.19
N LEU A 46 -0.46 6.56 -4.59
CA LEU A 46 0.96 6.90 -4.43
C LEU A 46 1.76 6.51 -5.66
N SER A 47 1.53 5.31 -6.21
CA SER A 47 2.22 4.84 -7.41
C SER A 47 1.27 4.11 -8.38
N PRO A 48 1.34 4.40 -9.70
CA PRO A 48 0.53 3.71 -10.70
C PRO A 48 1.06 2.32 -11.08
N ARG A 49 2.30 1.98 -10.71
CA ARG A 49 2.90 0.68 -10.98
C ARG A 49 4.01 0.38 -9.98
N VAL A 50 3.95 -0.78 -9.35
CA VAL A 50 5.01 -1.30 -8.47
C VAL A 50 5.23 -2.80 -8.70
N SER A 51 6.31 -3.35 -8.13
CA SER A 51 6.64 -4.78 -8.19
C SER A 51 5.95 -5.58 -7.07
N ASN A 52 5.92 -6.91 -7.21
CA ASN A 52 5.35 -7.81 -6.19
C ASN A 52 6.06 -7.71 -4.84
N SER A 53 7.38 -7.53 -4.84
CA SER A 53 8.16 -7.20 -3.66
C SER A 53 8.98 -5.96 -3.98
N ASP A 54 8.79 -4.93 -3.17
CA ASP A 54 9.38 -3.62 -3.38
C ASP A 54 9.30 -2.78 -2.09
N SER A 55 9.77 -1.54 -2.19
CA SER A 55 9.63 -0.54 -1.15
C SER A 55 9.16 0.81 -1.71
N PHE A 56 8.58 1.64 -0.87
CA PHE A 56 8.19 3.01 -1.20
C PHE A 56 8.52 3.95 -0.03
N SER A 57 9.10 5.11 -0.34
CA SER A 57 9.37 6.16 0.64
C SER A 57 8.40 7.33 0.43
N ASP A 58 7.52 7.55 1.39
CA ASP A 58 6.51 8.60 1.37
C ASP A 58 6.92 9.77 2.27
N ALA A 59 7.53 10.79 1.65
CA ALA A 59 7.91 12.04 2.31
C ALA A 59 6.78 13.10 2.28
N THR A 60 5.59 12.75 1.78
CA THR A 60 4.45 13.68 1.67
C THR A 60 3.52 13.62 2.87
N VAL A 61 3.85 12.79 3.85
CA VAL A 61 3.09 12.63 5.08
C VAL A 61 3.14 13.91 5.92
N GLN A 62 2.04 14.17 6.62
CA GLN A 62 1.88 15.33 7.48
C GLN A 62 1.76 14.88 8.94
N SER A 63 2.39 15.63 9.85
CA SER A 63 2.25 15.44 11.30
C SER A 63 0.81 15.41 11.75
N ASN A 64 0.55 14.70 12.86
CA ASN A 64 -0.77 14.50 13.46
C ASN A 64 -1.80 13.83 12.52
N ASN A 65 -1.35 13.01 11.59
CA ASN A 65 -2.22 12.18 10.75
C ASN A 65 -1.88 10.70 10.91
N THR A 66 -2.91 9.85 10.82
CA THR A 66 -2.74 8.40 10.70
C THR A 66 -2.97 7.98 9.26
N TYR A 67 -2.12 7.09 8.77
CA TYR A 67 -2.20 6.57 7.41
C TYR A 67 -2.35 5.06 7.40
N TRP A 68 -3.09 4.58 6.40
CA TRP A 68 -3.17 3.17 6.01
C TRP A 68 -2.73 3.03 4.56
N PHE A 69 -2.27 1.85 4.17
CA PHE A 69 -1.79 1.53 2.84
C PHE A 69 -2.55 0.36 2.22
N MET A 70 -2.72 0.38 0.90
CA MET A 70 -3.51 -0.59 0.14
C MET A 70 -2.92 -0.82 -1.25
N PHE A 71 -3.20 -2.00 -1.82
CA PHE A 71 -2.96 -2.29 -3.22
C PHE A 71 -4.27 -2.41 -4.00
N LYS A 72 -4.27 -1.94 -5.24
CA LYS A 72 -5.18 -2.43 -6.28
C LYS A 72 -4.37 -3.31 -7.22
N ILE A 73 -4.77 -4.56 -7.33
CA ILE A 73 -4.07 -5.58 -8.11
C ILE A 73 -4.94 -5.93 -9.30
N THR A 74 -4.36 -5.87 -10.50
CA THR A 74 -4.95 -6.39 -11.73
C THR A 74 -4.31 -7.75 -12.00
N LEU A 75 -5.14 -8.78 -12.15
CA LEU A 75 -4.71 -10.14 -12.48
C LEU A 75 -4.60 -10.32 -13.99
N GLU A 76 -3.91 -11.37 -14.44
CA GLU A 76 -3.74 -11.68 -15.88
C GLU A 76 -5.07 -11.96 -16.60
N ASP A 77 -6.12 -12.38 -15.89
CA ASP A 77 -7.47 -12.55 -16.43
C ASP A 77 -8.24 -11.22 -16.60
N GLY A 78 -7.61 -10.09 -16.25
CA GLY A 78 -8.17 -8.74 -16.33
C GLY A 78 -9.06 -8.35 -15.14
N SER A 79 -9.35 -9.27 -14.21
CA SER A 79 -10.06 -8.94 -12.98
C SER A 79 -9.19 -8.09 -12.05
N THR A 80 -9.83 -7.37 -11.14
CA THR A 80 -9.13 -6.57 -10.14
C THR A 80 -9.59 -6.89 -8.74
N LEU A 81 -8.66 -6.88 -7.80
CA LEU A 81 -8.93 -6.97 -6.38
C LEU A 81 -8.26 -5.80 -5.64
N ASN A 82 -8.83 -5.44 -4.49
CA ASN A 82 -8.22 -4.49 -3.57
C ASN A 82 -7.86 -5.22 -2.29
N THR A 83 -6.75 -4.84 -1.66
CA THR A 83 -6.46 -5.27 -0.30
C THR A 83 -7.22 -4.40 0.70
N GLU A 84 -7.46 -4.94 1.88
CA GLU A 84 -7.92 -4.15 3.02
C GLU A 84 -6.86 -3.11 3.41
N PRO A 85 -7.24 -2.02 4.08
CA PRO A 85 -6.27 -1.09 4.66
C PRO A 85 -5.40 -1.77 5.71
N GLU A 86 -4.08 -1.57 5.60
CA GLU A 86 -3.07 -2.19 6.44
C GLU A 86 -1.91 -1.23 6.71
N GLY A 87 -0.96 -1.65 7.57
CA GLY A 87 0.23 -0.84 7.88
C GLY A 87 -0.07 0.48 8.57
N GLU A 88 -1.06 0.49 9.47
CA GLU A 88 -1.42 1.69 10.25
C GLU A 88 -0.18 2.36 10.83
N ILE A 89 -0.02 3.65 10.56
CA ILE A 89 1.07 4.43 11.11
C ILE A 89 0.62 5.85 11.44
N CYS A 90 0.88 6.27 12.68
CA CYS A 90 0.60 7.60 13.17
C CYS A 90 1.86 8.46 13.08
N ILE A 91 1.74 9.64 12.48
CA ILE A 91 2.85 10.59 12.32
C ILE A 91 2.81 11.59 13.49
N PRO A 92 3.89 11.72 14.28
CA PRO A 92 3.96 12.67 15.38
C PRO A 92 3.99 14.13 14.92
#